data_AF-A0A373QB77-F1
#
_entry.id   AF-A0A373QB77-F1
#
_cell.length_a   1.000
_cell.length_b   1.000
_cell.length_c   1.000
_cell.angle_alpha   90.00
_cell.angle_beta   90.00
_cell.angle_gamma   90.00
#
_symmetry.space_group_name_H-M   'P 1'
#
loop_
_entity.id
_entity.type
_entity.pdbx_description
1 polymer ?
#
loop_
_entity_poly.entity_id
_entity_poly.type
_entity_poly.pdbx_seq_one_letter_code
_entity_poly.pdbx_strand_id
1 'polypeptide(L)'
;MKLDFNFDGKTLLKKWWQQVKSNFQTVQDEYNALEDNLSEEINRRVNLGNDLTDKITKETSDRKTADRSLEGKISTETSDRKKADNSLEIKISNEVNSRQEADNELSGRIEYEKMERQADNEENKSRFFEKADKTELYGREKNITHKITHSLKKSDFIININQGNGNGTVTINSLPVQTKIFRDGRAYIQTAPISASFSAEKGEEGEKWINLLYDSDNGTLGLEVTEQPESGNVAKMNVTYMKAEVAEIYAGIIRFDGLNTLDALKTNNRDSFVGAINELVSGKVGANDIVNGKDASYRVTDLLKWVAGGLEKSNSVNYPGLDYIISDVYEMFNALCSYGFQEPIEVVKTVAELKKQAENK
;
A
#
# COMPACT_ATOMS: atom_id res chain seq x y z
N MET A 1 86.52 -108.89 99.19
CA MET A 1 85.68 -107.84 99.79
C MET A 1 84.35 -107.86 99.05
N LYS A 2 83.29 -108.40 99.67
CA LYS A 2 81.95 -108.42 99.07
C LYS A 2 81.46 -106.97 99.02
N LEU A 3 81.29 -106.42 97.82
CA LEU A 3 80.56 -105.17 97.63
C LEU A 3 79.07 -105.53 97.68
N ASP A 4 78.46 -105.35 98.85
CA ASP A 4 77.01 -105.44 99.01
C ASP A 4 76.39 -104.18 98.37
N PHE A 5 76.02 -104.28 97.10
CA PHE A 5 75.09 -103.35 96.49
C PHE A 5 73.70 -103.61 97.09
N ASN A 6 73.42 -103.02 98.25
CA ASN A 6 72.07 -102.99 98.81
C ASN A 6 71.22 -101.99 98.02
N PHE A 7 70.92 -102.32 96.76
CA PHE A 7 69.93 -101.61 95.97
C PHE A 7 68.56 -102.03 96.50
N ASP A 8 67.94 -101.19 97.34
CA ASP A 8 66.56 -101.41 97.78
C ASP A 8 65.60 -101.15 96.61
N GLY A 9 65.46 -102.14 95.73
CA GLY A 9 64.58 -102.07 94.56
C GLY A 9 63.13 -101.76 94.92
N LYS A 10 62.67 -102.06 96.16
CA LYS A 10 61.31 -101.77 96.61
C LYS A 10 61.04 -100.27 96.75
N THR A 11 62.01 -99.46 97.18
CA THR A 11 61.82 -97.99 97.29
C THR A 11 61.85 -97.29 95.94
N LEU A 12 62.67 -97.75 94.98
CA LEU A 12 62.70 -97.24 93.61
C LEU A 12 61.40 -97.54 92.84
N LEU A 13 60.91 -98.79 92.91
CA LEU A 13 59.63 -99.20 92.32
C LEU A 13 58.45 -98.38 92.85
N LYS A 14 58.41 -98.10 94.16
CA LYS A 14 57.36 -97.28 94.79
C LYS A 14 57.37 -95.83 94.28
N LYS A 15 58.55 -95.19 94.19
CA LYS A 15 58.69 -93.83 93.64
C LYS A 15 58.31 -93.77 92.16
N TRP A 16 58.75 -94.75 91.37
CA TRP A 16 58.39 -94.86 89.95
C TRP A 16 56.89 -95.03 89.76
N TRP A 17 56.23 -95.90 90.53
CA TRP A 17 54.78 -96.09 90.47
C TRP A 17 53.99 -94.83 90.86
N GLN A 18 54.45 -94.09 91.88
CA GLN A 18 53.84 -92.80 92.24
C GLN A 18 53.98 -91.77 91.11
N GLN A 19 55.14 -91.71 90.45
CA GLN A 19 55.35 -90.84 89.30
C GLN A 19 54.44 -91.22 88.13
N VAL A 20 54.33 -92.52 87.82
CA VAL A 20 53.44 -93.03 86.77
C VAL A 20 51.98 -92.66 87.07
N LYS A 21 51.53 -92.83 88.32
CA LYS A 21 50.18 -92.44 88.74
C LYS A 21 49.95 -90.94 88.61
N SER A 22 50.94 -90.12 89.01
CA SER A 22 50.87 -88.67 88.87
C SER A 22 50.77 -88.26 87.40
N ASN A 23 51.62 -88.82 86.54
CA ASN A 23 51.61 -88.52 85.10
C ASN A 23 50.27 -88.91 84.46
N PHE A 24 49.71 -90.07 84.84
CA PHE A 24 48.41 -90.51 84.34
C PHE A 24 47.29 -89.54 84.77
N GLN A 25 47.32 -89.07 86.02
CA GLN A 25 46.37 -88.06 86.49
C GLN A 25 46.50 -86.76 85.71
N THR A 26 47.71 -86.26 85.48
CA THR A 26 47.94 -85.05 84.68
C THR A 26 47.40 -85.19 83.26
N VAL A 27 47.66 -86.30 82.59
CA VAL A 27 47.13 -86.56 81.24
C VAL A 27 45.59 -86.62 81.25
N GLN A 28 44.99 -87.23 82.28
CA GLN A 28 43.54 -87.26 82.42
C GLN A 28 42.95 -85.85 82.62
N ASP A 29 43.58 -85.02 83.44
CA ASP A 29 43.14 -83.65 83.71
C ASP A 29 43.27 -82.78 82.45
N GLU A 30 44.38 -82.89 81.71
CA GLU A 30 44.60 -82.22 80.43
C GLU A 30 43.59 -82.66 79.36
N TYR A 31 43.28 -83.96 79.30
CA TYR A 31 42.26 -84.50 78.39
C TYR A 31 40.88 -83.91 78.70
N ASN A 32 40.46 -83.94 79.96
CA ASN A 32 39.18 -83.39 80.38
C ASN A 32 39.10 -81.88 80.08
N ALA A 33 40.17 -81.12 80.35
CA ALA A 33 40.21 -79.69 80.06
C ALA A 33 40.14 -79.40 78.55
N LEU A 34 40.78 -80.23 77.71
CA LEU A 34 40.69 -80.11 76.25
C LEU A 34 39.27 -80.44 75.75
N GLU A 35 38.63 -81.47 76.33
CA GLU A 35 37.26 -81.86 76.02
C GLU A 35 36.26 -80.75 76.36
N ASP A 36 36.40 -80.12 77.52
CA ASP A 36 35.58 -78.97 77.95
C ASP A 36 35.78 -77.77 77.01
N ASN A 37 37.03 -77.37 76.75
CA ASN A 37 37.35 -76.25 75.86
C ASN A 37 36.83 -76.47 74.43
N LEU A 38 36.95 -77.70 73.93
CA LEU A 38 36.44 -78.05 72.60
C LEU A 38 34.90 -77.98 72.58
N SER A 39 34.24 -78.46 73.63
CA SER A 39 32.79 -78.38 73.77
C SER A 39 32.30 -76.93 73.83
N GLU A 40 32.99 -76.06 74.56
CA GLU A 40 32.68 -74.62 74.60
C GLU A 40 32.87 -73.93 73.25
N GLU A 41 33.97 -74.20 72.54
CA GLU A 41 34.22 -73.60 71.22
C GLU A 41 33.23 -74.12 70.17
N ILE A 42 32.84 -75.40 70.22
CA ILE A 42 31.76 -75.97 69.38
C ILE A 42 30.46 -75.20 69.64
N ASN A 43 30.06 -75.05 70.91
CA ASN A 43 28.85 -74.32 71.27
C ASN A 43 28.91 -72.85 70.81
N ARG A 44 30.05 -72.19 70.96
CA ARG A 44 30.25 -70.81 70.53
C ARG A 44 30.11 -70.66 69.01
N ARG A 45 30.72 -71.57 68.22
CA ARG A 45 30.62 -71.56 66.75
C ARG A 45 29.22 -71.89 66.25
N VAL A 46 28.53 -72.83 66.88
CA VAL A 46 27.13 -73.15 66.55
C VAL A 46 26.24 -71.93 66.78
N ASN A 47 26.37 -71.28 67.94
CA ASN A 47 25.57 -70.10 68.26
C ASN A 47 25.85 -68.92 67.30
N LEU A 48 27.12 -68.65 66.98
CA LEU A 48 27.49 -67.64 65.99
C LEU A 48 26.98 -67.98 64.59
N GLY A 49 27.04 -69.26 64.20
CA GLY A 49 26.53 -69.75 62.92
C GLY A 49 25.02 -69.57 62.78
N ASN A 50 24.27 -69.85 63.86
CA ASN A 50 22.83 -69.64 63.91
C ASN A 50 22.48 -68.15 63.83
N ASP A 51 23.11 -67.28 64.63
CA ASP A 51 22.88 -65.82 64.61
C ASP A 51 23.19 -65.21 63.23
N LEU A 52 24.28 -65.63 62.59
CA LEU A 52 24.62 -65.18 61.23
C LEU A 52 23.57 -65.65 60.21
N THR A 53 23.11 -66.90 60.32
CA THR A 53 22.07 -67.45 59.45
C THR A 53 20.77 -66.68 59.58
N ASP A 54 20.36 -66.34 60.80
CA ASP A 54 19.16 -65.55 61.07
C ASP A 54 19.27 -64.14 60.49
N LYS A 55 20.42 -63.47 60.70
CA LYS A 55 20.70 -62.13 60.14
C LYS A 55 20.66 -62.12 58.62
N ILE A 56 21.31 -63.08 57.96
CA ILE A 56 21.32 -63.20 56.50
C ILE A 56 19.91 -63.49 55.96
N THR A 57 19.17 -64.37 56.63
CA THR A 57 17.80 -64.72 56.24
C THR A 57 16.88 -63.51 56.34
N LYS A 58 16.99 -62.74 57.43
CA LYS A 58 16.23 -61.52 57.64
C LYS A 58 16.56 -60.45 56.59
N GLU A 59 17.84 -60.13 56.39
CA GLU A 59 18.26 -59.15 55.38
C GLU A 59 17.78 -59.55 53.98
N THR A 60 17.87 -60.84 53.64
CA THR A 60 17.36 -61.36 52.37
C THR A 60 15.85 -61.14 52.22
N SER A 61 15.08 -61.35 53.28
CA SER A 61 13.63 -61.14 53.29
C SER A 61 13.28 -59.65 53.17
N ASP A 62 13.99 -58.80 53.90
CA ASP A 62 13.77 -57.35 53.91
C ASP A 62 14.10 -56.75 52.52
N ARG A 63 15.22 -57.16 51.91
CA ARG A 63 15.61 -56.76 50.55
C ARG A 63 14.59 -57.20 49.50
N LYS A 64 14.13 -58.46 49.53
CA LYS A 64 13.09 -58.95 48.62
C LYS A 64 11.78 -58.16 48.73
N THR A 65 11.45 -57.67 49.92
CA THR A 65 10.25 -56.86 50.14
C THR A 65 10.43 -55.45 49.59
N ALA A 66 11.61 -54.84 49.83
CA ALA A 66 11.96 -53.53 49.28
C ALA A 66 11.99 -53.54 47.75
N ASP A 67 12.59 -54.56 47.14
CA ASP A 67 12.70 -54.71 45.69
C ASP A 67 11.31 -54.81 45.03
N ARG A 68 10.40 -55.62 45.59
CA ARG A 68 9.00 -55.70 45.12
C ARG A 68 8.26 -54.38 45.26
N SER A 69 8.51 -53.63 46.34
CA SER A 69 7.89 -52.31 46.53
C SER A 69 8.37 -51.31 45.48
N LEU A 70 9.67 -51.30 45.17
CA LEU A 70 10.24 -50.45 44.13
C LEU A 70 9.73 -50.83 42.74
N GLU A 71 9.67 -52.13 42.42
CA GLU A 71 9.14 -52.63 41.16
C GLU A 71 7.68 -52.21 40.95
N GLY A 72 6.85 -52.28 42.01
CA GLY A 72 5.47 -51.79 41.98
C GLY A 72 5.40 -50.29 41.69
N LYS A 73 6.19 -49.47 42.42
CA LYS A 73 6.22 -48.01 42.22
C LYS A 73 6.67 -47.63 40.80
N ILE A 74 7.70 -48.28 40.27
CA ILE A 74 8.21 -48.04 38.91
C ILE A 74 7.15 -48.43 37.86
N SER A 75 6.45 -49.54 38.07
CA SER A 75 5.39 -50.01 37.17
C SER A 75 4.21 -49.02 37.13
N THR A 76 3.77 -48.54 38.29
CA THR A 76 2.71 -47.52 38.39
C THR A 76 3.11 -46.21 37.71
N GLU A 77 4.28 -45.67 38.05
CA GLU A 77 4.79 -44.43 37.43
C GLU A 77 4.88 -44.55 35.90
N THR A 78 5.35 -45.69 35.41
CA THR A 78 5.42 -45.97 33.96
C THR A 78 4.03 -45.97 33.32
N SER A 79 3.04 -46.57 33.98
CA SER A 79 1.66 -46.61 33.48
C SER A 79 1.04 -45.20 33.45
N ASP A 80 1.25 -44.42 34.51
CA ASP A 80 0.67 -43.09 34.64
C ASP A 80 1.31 -42.10 33.66
N ARG A 81 2.63 -42.15 33.46
CA ARG A 81 3.29 -41.34 32.42
C ARG A 81 2.81 -41.69 31.02
N LYS A 82 2.67 -42.97 30.68
CA LYS A 82 2.12 -43.38 29.36
C LYS A 82 0.72 -42.81 29.12
N LYS A 83 -0.15 -42.79 30.14
CA LYS A 83 -1.49 -42.18 30.03
C LYS A 83 -1.42 -40.67 29.84
N ALA A 84 -0.54 -39.99 30.60
CA ALA A 84 -0.34 -38.56 30.50
C ALA A 84 0.20 -38.16 29.12
N ASP A 85 1.20 -38.88 28.62
CA ASP A 85 1.83 -38.66 27.32
C ASP A 85 0.80 -38.85 26.19
N ASN A 86 0.04 -39.95 26.20
CA ASN A 86 -1.04 -40.16 25.23
C ASN A 86 -2.10 -39.04 25.29
N SER A 87 -2.45 -38.55 26.49
CA SER A 87 -3.40 -37.45 26.63
C SER A 87 -2.84 -36.14 26.08
N LEU A 88 -1.54 -35.87 26.24
CA LEU A 88 -0.88 -34.69 25.70
C LEU A 88 -0.79 -34.77 24.17
N GLU A 89 -0.44 -35.94 23.63
CA GLU A 89 -0.38 -36.18 22.19
C GLU A 89 -1.72 -35.87 21.51
N ILE A 90 -2.83 -36.38 22.06
CA ILE A 90 -4.19 -36.08 21.54
C ILE A 90 -4.51 -34.58 21.59
N LYS A 91 -4.19 -33.89 22.70
CA LYS A 91 -4.45 -32.46 22.84
C LYS A 91 -3.66 -31.64 21.81
N ILE A 92 -2.39 -32.00 21.59
CA ILE A 92 -1.52 -31.35 20.63
C ILE A 92 -2.04 -31.58 19.20
N SER A 93 -2.42 -32.81 18.84
CA SER A 93 -2.98 -33.10 17.52
C SER A 93 -4.27 -32.32 17.24
N ASN A 94 -5.17 -32.22 18.24
CA ASN A 94 -6.41 -31.46 18.09
C ASN A 94 -6.17 -29.96 17.92
N GLU A 95 -5.23 -29.38 18.68
CA GLU A 95 -4.85 -27.97 18.56
C GLU A 95 -4.25 -27.67 17.17
N VAL A 96 -3.36 -28.54 16.68
CA VAL A 96 -2.75 -28.42 15.34
C VAL A 96 -3.83 -28.42 14.27
N ASN A 97 -4.77 -29.36 14.32
CA ASN A 97 -5.87 -29.42 13.35
C ASN A 97 -6.75 -28.17 13.42
N SER A 98 -7.12 -27.72 14.63
CA SER A 98 -7.97 -26.54 14.81
C SER A 98 -7.30 -25.27 14.27
N ARG A 99 -5.99 -25.10 14.47
CA ARG A 99 -5.24 -23.97 13.90
C ARG A 99 -5.16 -24.05 12.38
N GLN A 100 -4.91 -25.25 11.83
CA GLN A 100 -4.86 -25.43 10.38
C GLN A 100 -6.20 -25.09 9.71
N GLU A 101 -7.32 -25.45 10.34
CA GLU A 101 -8.66 -25.11 9.86
C GLU A 101 -8.90 -23.59 9.90
N ALA A 102 -8.52 -22.92 11.01
CA ALA A 102 -8.64 -21.47 11.13
C ALA A 102 -7.76 -20.73 10.11
N ASP A 103 -6.54 -21.19 9.88
CA ASP A 103 -5.62 -20.62 8.88
C ASP A 103 -6.16 -20.77 7.46
N ASN A 104 -6.77 -21.92 7.15
CA ASN A 104 -7.42 -22.16 5.86
C ASN A 104 -8.64 -21.24 5.66
N GLU A 105 -9.46 -21.06 6.69
CA GLU A 105 -10.61 -20.15 6.64
C GLU A 105 -10.18 -18.70 6.43
N LEU A 106 -9.18 -18.24 7.18
CA LEU A 106 -8.63 -16.90 7.02
C LEU A 106 -8.06 -16.68 5.62
N SER A 107 -7.30 -17.65 5.10
CA SER A 107 -6.77 -17.60 3.73
C SER A 107 -7.89 -17.50 2.69
N GLY A 108 -8.98 -18.25 2.86
CA GLY A 108 -10.16 -18.16 2.00
C GLY A 108 -10.84 -16.78 2.04
N ARG A 109 -11.00 -16.20 3.24
CA ARG A 109 -11.57 -14.84 3.41
C ARG A 109 -10.71 -13.76 2.75
N ILE A 110 -9.39 -13.87 2.85
CA ILE A 110 -8.44 -12.92 2.23
C ILE A 110 -8.53 -12.99 0.70
N GLU A 111 -8.55 -14.18 0.12
CA GLU A 111 -8.67 -14.32 -1.35
C GLU A 111 -10.03 -13.81 -1.85
N TYR A 112 -11.11 -14.01 -1.09
CA TYR A 112 -12.43 -13.47 -1.45
C TYR A 112 -12.45 -11.93 -1.45
N GLU A 113 -11.97 -11.30 -0.37
CA GLU A 113 -11.88 -9.83 -0.26
C GLU A 113 -11.03 -9.23 -1.40
N LYS A 114 -9.94 -9.92 -1.76
CA LYS A 114 -9.08 -9.52 -2.89
C LYS A 114 -9.84 -9.56 -4.21
N MET A 115 -10.64 -10.60 -4.46
CA MET A 115 -11.48 -10.71 -5.65
C MET A 115 -12.57 -9.62 -5.68
N GLU A 116 -13.24 -9.34 -4.57
CA GLU A 116 -14.23 -8.26 -4.49
C GLU A 116 -13.61 -6.89 -4.79
N ARG A 117 -12.49 -6.54 -4.16
CA ARG A 117 -11.81 -5.26 -4.42
C ARG A 117 -11.31 -5.14 -5.85
N GLN A 118 -10.87 -6.24 -6.46
CA GLN A 118 -10.45 -6.24 -7.85
C GLN A 118 -11.65 -6.00 -8.78
N ALA A 119 -12.79 -6.63 -8.52
CA ALA A 119 -14.02 -6.41 -9.28
C ALA A 119 -14.53 -4.97 -9.15
N ASP A 120 -14.57 -4.42 -7.93
CA ASP A 120 -14.94 -3.02 -7.68
C ASP A 120 -14.02 -2.04 -8.39
N ASN A 121 -12.71 -2.34 -8.42
CA ASN A 121 -11.73 -1.50 -9.11
C ASN A 121 -11.92 -1.52 -10.63
N GLU A 122 -12.15 -2.70 -11.23
CA GLU A 122 -12.46 -2.80 -12.66
C GLU A 122 -13.78 -2.11 -13.01
N GLU A 123 -14.80 -2.19 -12.15
CA GLU A 123 -16.05 -1.45 -12.33
C GLU A 123 -15.82 0.07 -12.26
N ASN A 124 -15.07 0.54 -11.26
CA ASN A 124 -14.75 1.96 -11.12
C ASN A 124 -13.90 2.48 -12.29
N LYS A 125 -12.94 1.68 -12.77
CA LYS A 125 -12.14 1.96 -13.95
C LYS A 125 -13.04 2.12 -15.18
N SER A 126 -13.96 1.18 -15.40
CA SER A 126 -14.92 1.24 -16.50
C SER A 126 -15.77 2.52 -16.42
N ARG A 127 -16.34 2.82 -15.25
CA ARG A 127 -17.15 4.04 -15.02
C ARG A 127 -16.33 5.33 -15.22
N PHE A 128 -15.06 5.35 -14.82
CA PHE A 128 -14.17 6.49 -15.02
C PHE A 128 -13.95 6.74 -16.51
N PHE A 129 -13.68 5.71 -17.30
CA PHE A 129 -13.46 5.86 -18.75
C PHE A 129 -14.76 6.08 -19.55
N GLU A 130 -15.89 5.56 -19.07
CA GLU A 130 -17.21 5.81 -19.69
C GLU A 130 -17.66 7.26 -19.46
N LYS A 131 -17.46 7.81 -18.26
CA LYS A 131 -17.75 9.23 -17.96
C LYS A 131 -16.68 10.19 -18.48
N ALA A 132 -15.43 9.75 -18.59
CA ALA A 132 -14.34 10.49 -19.22
C ALA A 132 -14.22 10.11 -20.69
N ASP A 133 -15.36 10.12 -21.42
CA ASP A 133 -15.30 10.12 -22.87
C ASP A 133 -14.47 11.36 -23.26
N LYS A 134 -13.23 11.14 -23.74
CA LYS A 134 -12.27 12.18 -24.18
C LYS A 134 -12.94 13.19 -25.11
N THR A 135 -14.02 12.78 -25.74
CA THR A 135 -14.76 13.56 -26.67
C THR A 135 -15.82 14.50 -26.08
N GLU A 136 -16.26 14.27 -24.85
CA GLU A 136 -17.04 15.25 -24.06
C GLU A 136 -16.12 16.28 -23.39
N LEU A 137 -14.89 15.86 -23.09
CA LEU A 137 -13.91 16.65 -22.34
C LEU A 137 -13.07 17.60 -23.22
N TYR A 138 -12.86 17.25 -24.50
CA TYR A 138 -12.13 18.07 -25.48
C TYR A 138 -12.90 18.34 -26.79
N GLY A 139 -14.17 17.93 -26.86
CA GLY A 139 -14.97 17.97 -28.09
C GLY A 139 -14.59 16.86 -29.08
N ARG A 140 -15.59 16.18 -29.64
CA ARG A 140 -15.43 15.03 -30.57
C ARG A 140 -14.59 15.28 -31.81
N GLU A 141 -14.38 16.52 -32.22
CA GLU A 141 -13.90 16.80 -33.56
C GLU A 141 -12.92 17.98 -33.56
N LYS A 142 -11.64 17.69 -33.79
CA LYS A 142 -10.56 18.70 -33.81
C LYS A 142 -10.62 19.66 -35.01
N ASN A 143 -11.53 19.47 -35.96
CA ASN A 143 -11.56 20.23 -37.21
C ASN A 143 -13.00 20.51 -37.69
N ILE A 144 -13.86 21.06 -36.82
CA ILE A 144 -15.14 21.60 -37.29
C ILE A 144 -14.91 23.05 -37.69
N THR A 145 -15.19 23.35 -38.96
CA THR A 145 -15.25 24.73 -39.44
C THR A 145 -16.67 25.26 -39.28
N HIS A 146 -16.87 26.22 -38.38
CA HIS A 146 -18.17 26.90 -38.22
C HIS A 146 -18.37 27.98 -39.24
N LYS A 147 -19.61 28.08 -39.70
CA LYS A 147 -20.02 29.01 -40.73
C LYS A 147 -20.92 30.08 -40.11
N ILE A 148 -20.37 31.24 -39.77
CA ILE A 148 -21.19 32.39 -39.35
C ILE A 148 -21.62 33.17 -40.59
N THR A 149 -22.92 33.35 -40.75
CA THR A 149 -23.50 34.22 -41.79
C THR A 149 -24.06 35.45 -41.11
N HIS A 150 -23.66 36.64 -41.54
CA HIS A 150 -24.19 37.89 -40.98
C HIS A 150 -25.15 38.60 -41.94
N SER A 151 -25.88 39.59 -41.42
CA SER A 151 -26.81 40.47 -42.16
C SER A 151 -26.53 41.96 -41.94
N LEU A 152 -25.28 42.27 -41.57
CA LEU A 152 -24.80 43.64 -41.34
C LEU A 152 -25.05 44.55 -42.54
N LYS A 153 -25.34 45.81 -42.25
CA LYS A 153 -25.50 46.92 -43.20
C LYS A 153 -24.54 48.05 -42.82
N LYS A 154 -24.32 49.01 -43.71
CA LYS A 154 -23.48 50.18 -43.45
C LYS A 154 -23.85 50.91 -42.15
N SER A 155 -25.15 51.01 -41.85
CA SER A 155 -25.68 51.65 -40.64
C SER A 155 -25.35 50.91 -39.33
N ASP A 156 -24.87 49.67 -39.40
CA ASP A 156 -24.53 48.87 -38.21
C ASP A 156 -23.11 49.17 -37.70
N PHE A 157 -22.30 49.88 -38.50
CA PHE A 157 -20.97 50.32 -38.14
C PHE A 157 -21.02 51.77 -37.65
N ILE A 158 -20.61 51.98 -36.41
CA ILE A 158 -20.46 53.30 -35.81
C ILE A 158 -18.99 53.67 -35.93
N ILE A 159 -18.70 54.71 -36.72
CA ILE A 159 -17.35 55.23 -36.90
C ILE A 159 -17.23 56.55 -36.13
N ASN A 160 -16.27 56.62 -35.23
CA ASN A 160 -15.89 57.85 -34.53
C ASN A 160 -14.45 58.18 -34.86
N ILE A 161 -14.14 59.46 -35.13
CA ILE A 161 -12.77 59.94 -35.33
C ILE A 161 -12.50 61.08 -34.39
N ASN A 162 -11.43 60.96 -33.61
CA ASN A 162 -10.94 62.05 -32.79
C ASN A 162 -10.33 63.14 -33.68
N GLN A 163 -10.99 64.29 -33.73
CA GLN A 163 -10.61 65.43 -34.57
C GLN A 163 -9.26 66.07 -34.16
N GLY A 164 -8.74 65.75 -32.97
CA GLY A 164 -7.46 66.27 -32.48
C GLY A 164 -6.24 65.48 -32.95
N ASN A 165 -6.38 64.20 -33.26
CA ASN A 165 -5.25 63.34 -33.62
C ASN A 165 -5.53 62.30 -34.70
N GLY A 166 -6.74 62.26 -35.30
CA GLY A 166 -7.04 61.33 -36.39
C GLY A 166 -7.27 59.88 -35.95
N ASN A 167 -7.21 59.56 -34.66
CA ASN A 167 -7.51 58.20 -34.19
C ASN A 167 -9.00 57.89 -34.36
N GLY A 168 -9.27 56.87 -35.16
CA GLY A 168 -10.58 56.36 -35.45
C GLY A 168 -10.92 55.11 -34.65
N THR A 169 -12.20 54.91 -34.37
CA THR A 169 -12.75 53.65 -33.86
C THR A 169 -13.94 53.27 -34.71
N VAL A 170 -14.01 52.00 -35.10
CA VAL A 170 -15.22 51.40 -35.67
C VAL A 170 -15.84 50.46 -34.63
N THR A 171 -17.14 50.56 -34.41
CA THR A 171 -17.87 49.77 -33.40
C THR A 171 -19.14 49.17 -33.99
N ILE A 172 -19.43 47.92 -33.63
CA ILE A 172 -20.73 47.29 -33.83
C ILE A 172 -21.35 47.09 -32.45
N ASN A 173 -22.48 47.72 -32.19
CA ASN A 173 -23.16 47.64 -30.91
C ASN A 173 -23.66 46.22 -30.59
N SER A 174 -23.85 45.93 -29.30
CA SER A 174 -24.32 44.64 -28.79
C SER A 174 -25.54 44.08 -29.51
N LEU A 175 -26.53 44.92 -29.80
CA LEU A 175 -27.78 44.48 -30.41
C LEU A 175 -27.58 43.98 -31.86
N PRO A 176 -26.90 44.72 -32.76
CA PRO A 176 -26.47 44.18 -34.06
C PRO A 176 -25.57 42.94 -33.97
N VAL A 177 -24.62 42.88 -33.01
CA VAL A 177 -23.81 41.67 -32.80
C VAL A 177 -24.71 40.44 -32.55
N GLN A 178 -25.66 40.57 -31.63
CA GLN A 178 -26.57 39.48 -31.28
C GLN A 178 -27.57 39.13 -32.38
N THR A 179 -28.16 40.13 -33.05
CA THR A 179 -29.30 39.91 -33.95
C THR A 179 -28.91 39.74 -35.41
N LYS A 180 -27.73 40.25 -35.81
CA LYS A 180 -27.31 40.28 -37.21
C LYS A 180 -26.06 39.47 -37.50
N ILE A 181 -25.19 39.22 -36.53
CA ILE A 181 -24.03 38.32 -36.68
C ILE A 181 -24.42 36.92 -36.21
N PHE A 182 -24.99 36.80 -35.01
CA PHE A 182 -25.52 35.54 -34.48
C PHE A 182 -27.00 35.33 -34.85
N ARG A 183 -27.26 35.05 -36.13
CA ARG A 183 -28.62 34.99 -36.72
C ARG A 183 -29.59 33.99 -36.08
N ASP A 184 -29.10 33.05 -35.27
CA ASP A 184 -29.89 32.01 -34.63
C ASP A 184 -30.49 32.45 -33.27
N GLY A 185 -30.41 33.73 -32.91
CA GLY A 185 -31.04 34.26 -31.68
C GLY A 185 -30.32 33.88 -30.39
N ARG A 186 -29.05 33.44 -30.48
CA ARG A 186 -28.21 33.03 -29.36
C ARG A 186 -27.62 34.24 -28.62
N ALA A 187 -28.49 35.03 -28.00
CA ALA A 187 -28.18 36.31 -27.35
C ALA A 187 -27.16 36.23 -26.19
N TYR A 188 -26.83 35.02 -25.76
CA TYR A 188 -25.93 34.75 -24.64
C TYR A 188 -24.46 34.55 -25.05
N ILE A 189 -24.09 34.40 -26.33
CA ILE A 189 -22.69 34.17 -26.72
C ILE A 189 -21.83 35.42 -26.46
N GLN A 190 -22.27 36.58 -26.94
CA GLN A 190 -21.61 37.85 -26.68
C GLN A 190 -22.62 38.98 -26.53
N THR A 191 -22.47 39.74 -25.44
CA THR A 191 -23.38 40.82 -25.06
C THR A 191 -22.73 42.20 -25.09
N ALA A 192 -21.40 42.27 -25.19
CA ALA A 192 -20.67 43.52 -25.32
C ALA A 192 -20.60 43.97 -26.80
N PRO A 193 -20.54 45.29 -27.07
CA PRO A 193 -20.13 45.79 -28.38
C PRO A 193 -18.74 45.27 -28.75
N ILE A 194 -18.48 45.17 -30.04
CA ILE A 194 -17.15 44.86 -30.57
C ILE A 194 -16.61 46.09 -31.30
N SER A 195 -15.32 46.39 -31.11
CA SER A 195 -14.71 47.60 -31.65
C SER A 195 -13.27 47.37 -32.09
N ALA A 196 -12.85 48.11 -33.10
CA ALA A 196 -11.46 48.17 -33.57
C ALA A 196 -11.02 49.61 -33.76
N SER A 197 -9.72 49.86 -33.58
CA SER A 197 -9.11 51.16 -33.82
C SER A 197 -8.51 51.22 -35.23
N PHE A 198 -8.45 52.42 -35.81
CA PHE A 198 -7.77 52.70 -37.07
C PHE A 198 -7.21 54.13 -37.07
N SER A 199 -6.28 54.44 -37.97
CA SER A 199 -5.78 55.81 -38.15
C SER A 199 -6.44 56.50 -39.35
N ALA A 200 -6.84 57.76 -39.17
CA ALA A 200 -7.25 58.70 -40.20
C ALA A 200 -6.38 59.97 -40.17
N GLU A 201 -5.12 59.81 -39.74
CA GLU A 201 -4.10 60.85 -39.77
C GLU A 201 -3.69 61.23 -41.19
N LYS A 202 -3.07 62.40 -41.31
CA LYS A 202 -2.59 62.88 -42.60
C LYS A 202 -1.45 61.97 -43.10
N GLY A 203 -1.66 61.30 -44.22
CA GLY A 203 -0.70 60.33 -44.79
C GLY A 203 -1.10 58.87 -44.58
N GLU A 204 -2.10 58.60 -43.74
CA GLU A 204 -2.67 57.26 -43.48
C GLU A 204 -3.99 57.04 -44.23
N GLU A 205 -4.19 57.80 -45.31
CA GLU A 205 -5.40 57.78 -46.16
C GLU A 205 -5.40 56.58 -47.10
N GLY A 206 -6.56 55.98 -47.33
CA GLY A 206 -6.69 54.85 -48.23
C GLY A 206 -7.86 53.95 -47.92
N GLU A 207 -7.88 52.81 -48.61
CA GLU A 207 -8.83 51.74 -48.37
C GLU A 207 -8.38 50.91 -47.16
N LYS A 208 -9.26 50.77 -46.18
CA LYS A 208 -9.07 49.88 -45.02
C LYS A 208 -10.18 48.85 -44.97
N TRP A 209 -9.90 47.71 -44.34
CA TRP A 209 -10.79 46.56 -44.30
C TRP A 209 -11.16 46.24 -42.86
N ILE A 210 -12.45 46.09 -42.60
CA ILE A 210 -12.96 45.75 -41.27
C ILE A 210 -13.18 44.24 -41.24
N ASN A 211 -12.44 43.55 -40.38
CA ASN A 211 -12.50 42.11 -40.21
C ASN A 211 -13.16 41.74 -38.89
N LEU A 212 -13.99 40.70 -38.92
CA LEU A 212 -14.52 40.06 -37.72
C LEU A 212 -13.61 38.88 -37.36
N LEU A 213 -13.06 38.92 -36.15
CA LEU A 213 -12.13 37.91 -35.63
C LEU A 213 -12.81 37.05 -34.57
N TYR A 214 -12.26 35.87 -34.36
CA TYR A 214 -12.60 35.00 -33.24
C TYR A 214 -11.34 34.71 -32.44
N ASP A 215 -11.39 35.05 -31.16
CA ASP A 215 -10.36 34.73 -30.17
C ASP A 215 -10.65 33.33 -29.60
N SER A 216 -9.79 32.37 -29.95
CA SER A 216 -9.89 30.98 -29.49
C SER A 216 -9.57 30.80 -28.01
N ASP A 217 -8.79 31.71 -27.42
CA ASP A 217 -8.34 31.60 -26.03
C ASP A 217 -9.45 32.02 -25.08
N ASN A 218 -10.22 33.05 -25.48
CA ASN A 218 -11.29 33.61 -24.66
C ASN A 218 -12.71 33.30 -25.18
N GLY A 219 -12.84 32.70 -26.36
CA GLY A 219 -14.14 32.30 -26.95
C GLY A 219 -15.01 33.48 -27.38
N THR A 220 -14.42 34.61 -27.75
CA THR A 220 -15.14 35.85 -28.07
C THR A 220 -14.89 36.32 -29.51
N LEU A 221 -15.84 37.07 -30.06
CA LEU A 221 -15.66 37.80 -31.31
C LEU A 221 -15.06 39.18 -31.05
N GLY A 222 -14.18 39.59 -31.96
CA GLY A 222 -13.55 40.91 -31.99
C GLY A 222 -13.65 41.55 -33.37
N LEU A 223 -13.26 42.81 -33.47
CA LEU A 223 -13.03 43.48 -34.74
C LEU A 223 -11.55 43.81 -34.89
N GLU A 224 -11.11 43.87 -36.13
CA GLU A 224 -9.82 44.43 -36.51
C GLU A 224 -9.98 45.28 -37.77
N VAL A 225 -9.13 46.31 -37.92
CA VAL A 225 -9.02 47.08 -39.16
C VAL A 225 -7.64 46.88 -39.75
N THR A 226 -7.57 46.42 -41.00
CA THR A 226 -6.34 46.09 -41.71
C THR A 226 -6.23 46.84 -43.03
N GLU A 227 -5.01 46.94 -43.59
CA GLU A 227 -4.77 47.56 -44.91
C GLU A 227 -5.12 46.64 -46.09
N GLN A 228 -5.31 45.34 -45.83
CA GLN A 228 -5.65 44.32 -46.84
C GLN A 228 -6.79 43.42 -46.33
N PRO A 229 -7.66 42.88 -47.20
CA PRO A 229 -8.77 42.04 -46.78
C PRO A 229 -8.28 40.71 -46.22
N GLU A 230 -8.83 40.30 -45.07
CA GLU A 230 -8.55 38.99 -44.46
C GLU A 230 -9.76 38.05 -44.53
N SER A 231 -9.58 36.80 -44.06
CA SER A 231 -10.62 35.75 -44.06
C SER A 231 -11.93 36.18 -43.36
N GLY A 232 -11.83 37.10 -42.39
CA GLY A 232 -12.95 37.66 -41.63
C GLY A 232 -13.53 38.95 -42.19
N ASN A 233 -13.16 39.40 -43.38
CA ASN A 233 -13.59 40.69 -43.93
C ASN A 233 -15.11 40.81 -44.06
N VAL A 234 -15.67 41.86 -43.44
CA VAL A 234 -17.11 42.16 -43.48
C VAL A 234 -17.42 43.48 -44.20
N ALA A 235 -16.45 44.39 -44.33
CA ALA A 235 -16.68 45.70 -44.93
C ALA A 235 -15.38 46.37 -45.39
N LYS A 236 -15.47 47.13 -46.49
CA LYS A 236 -14.43 48.07 -46.93
C LYS A 236 -14.78 49.47 -46.45
N MET A 237 -13.81 50.15 -45.89
CA MET A 237 -13.89 51.51 -45.38
C MET A 237 -12.94 52.43 -46.14
N ASN A 238 -13.46 53.53 -46.67
CA ASN A 238 -12.63 54.56 -47.27
C ASN A 238 -12.25 55.55 -46.17
N VAL A 239 -10.94 55.76 -45.98
CA VAL A 239 -10.39 56.68 -45.00
C VAL A 239 -9.67 57.81 -45.72
N THR A 240 -10.02 59.04 -45.38
CA THR A 240 -9.32 60.28 -45.76
C THR A 240 -8.96 61.04 -44.50
N TYR A 241 -8.16 62.10 -44.59
CA TYR A 241 -7.82 62.91 -43.42
C TYR A 241 -9.08 63.33 -42.64
N MET A 242 -9.13 62.91 -41.36
CA MET A 242 -10.21 63.18 -40.40
C MET A 242 -11.62 62.68 -40.78
N LYS A 243 -11.74 61.80 -41.78
CA LYS A 243 -13.03 61.26 -42.23
C LYS A 243 -12.90 59.81 -42.65
N ALA A 244 -13.85 58.97 -42.24
CA ALA A 244 -13.95 57.61 -42.72
C ALA A 244 -15.41 57.21 -42.92
N GLU A 245 -15.67 56.43 -43.96
CA GLU A 245 -17.00 55.94 -44.28
C GLU A 245 -16.95 54.51 -44.83
N VAL A 246 -17.93 53.68 -44.44
CA VAL A 246 -18.05 52.33 -44.99
C VAL A 246 -18.49 52.43 -46.46
N ALA A 247 -17.56 52.12 -47.36
CA ALA A 247 -17.73 52.20 -48.80
C ALA A 247 -18.49 50.99 -49.34
N GLU A 248 -18.20 49.79 -48.83
CA GLU A 248 -18.78 48.54 -49.32
C GLU A 248 -19.00 47.55 -48.16
N ILE A 249 -20.07 46.76 -48.24
CA ILE A 249 -20.36 45.66 -47.29
C ILE A 249 -20.21 44.36 -48.05
N TYR A 250 -19.46 43.42 -47.49
CA TYR A 250 -19.34 42.08 -48.06
C TYR A 250 -20.29 41.15 -47.34
N ALA A 251 -21.08 40.40 -48.10
CA ALA A 251 -21.89 39.33 -47.55
C ALA A 251 -20.96 38.15 -47.22
N GLY A 252 -20.50 38.10 -45.97
CA GLY A 252 -19.51 37.15 -45.52
C GLY A 252 -20.15 35.88 -44.97
N ILE A 253 -19.77 34.76 -45.56
CA ILE A 253 -19.69 33.50 -44.84
C ILE A 253 -18.33 33.51 -44.16
N ILE A 254 -18.29 33.60 -42.84
CA ILE A 254 -17.04 33.56 -42.09
C ILE A 254 -16.84 32.14 -41.56
N ARG A 255 -15.63 31.63 -41.75
CA ARG A 255 -15.22 30.30 -41.32
C ARG A 255 -14.33 30.42 -40.10
N PHE A 256 -14.73 29.78 -39.01
CA PHE A 256 -13.93 29.67 -37.81
C PHE A 256 -13.56 28.21 -37.60
N ASP A 257 -12.26 27.93 -37.52
CA ASP A 257 -11.76 26.58 -37.26
C ASP A 257 -11.74 26.37 -35.73
N GLY A 258 -12.60 25.47 -35.21
CA GLY A 258 -12.66 25.13 -33.77
C GLY A 258 -14.06 24.84 -33.21
N LEU A 259 -14.12 24.27 -31.99
CA LEU A 259 -15.27 23.90 -31.10
C LEU A 259 -16.63 23.58 -31.74
N ASN A 260 -17.16 22.37 -31.53
CA ASN A 260 -18.36 21.80 -32.16
C ASN A 260 -19.68 22.60 -32.19
N THR A 261 -19.86 23.62 -31.35
CA THR A 261 -20.98 24.58 -31.44
C THR A 261 -20.57 25.94 -30.91
N LEU A 262 -21.23 26.99 -31.39
CA LEU A 262 -21.03 28.36 -30.91
C LEU A 262 -21.46 28.57 -29.43
N ASP A 263 -22.26 27.66 -28.87
CA ASP A 263 -22.67 27.67 -27.46
C ASP A 263 -21.59 27.06 -26.55
N ALA A 264 -20.80 26.12 -27.06
CA ALA A 264 -19.67 25.53 -26.34
C ALA A 264 -18.54 26.55 -26.05
N LEU A 265 -18.58 27.72 -26.69
CA LEU A 265 -17.72 28.87 -26.42
C LEU A 265 -17.80 29.39 -24.98
N LYS A 266 -18.92 29.16 -24.28
CA LYS A 266 -19.17 29.76 -22.97
C LYS A 266 -18.93 28.87 -21.76
N THR A 267 -18.91 27.54 -21.90
CA THR A 267 -19.09 26.65 -20.74
C THR A 267 -18.09 25.51 -20.58
N ASN A 268 -17.30 25.14 -21.60
CA ASN A 268 -16.82 23.76 -21.62
C ASN A 268 -15.41 23.45 -21.10
N ASN A 269 -14.58 24.42 -20.70
CA ASN A 269 -13.20 24.07 -20.28
C ASN A 269 -12.92 24.12 -18.78
N ARG A 270 -13.71 24.82 -17.96
CA ARG A 270 -13.41 24.93 -16.51
C ARG A 270 -14.40 24.20 -15.61
N ASP A 271 -15.70 24.38 -15.84
CA ASP A 271 -16.73 23.85 -14.93
C ASP A 271 -16.99 22.35 -15.10
N SER A 272 -16.73 21.80 -16.30
CA SER A 272 -16.89 20.38 -16.60
C SER A 272 -15.86 19.50 -15.86
N PHE A 273 -14.59 19.90 -15.85
CA PHE A 273 -13.52 19.14 -15.20
C PHE A 273 -13.58 19.22 -13.67
N VAL A 274 -13.88 20.41 -13.15
CA VAL A 274 -14.11 20.64 -11.70
C VAL A 274 -15.38 19.92 -11.23
N GLY A 275 -16.43 19.89 -12.05
CA GLY A 275 -17.65 19.11 -11.81
C GLY A 275 -17.38 17.61 -11.72
N ALA A 276 -16.61 17.05 -12.67
CA ALA A 276 -16.23 15.64 -12.67
C ALA A 276 -15.38 15.25 -11.45
N ILE A 277 -14.42 16.09 -11.05
CA ILE A 277 -13.60 15.88 -9.85
C ILE A 277 -14.45 15.97 -8.57
N ASN A 278 -15.38 16.93 -8.48
CA ASN A 278 -16.25 17.07 -7.32
C ASN A 278 -17.27 15.91 -7.20
N GLU A 279 -17.79 15.40 -8.31
CA GLU A 279 -18.62 14.18 -8.31
C GLU A 279 -17.82 12.97 -7.79
N LEU A 280 -16.56 12.79 -8.23
CA LEU A 280 -15.66 11.72 -7.74
C LEU A 280 -15.39 11.81 -6.24
N VAL A 281 -15.12 13.03 -5.73
CA VAL A 281 -14.92 13.28 -4.30
C VAL A 281 -16.19 13.02 -3.49
N SER A 282 -17.37 13.33 -4.04
CA SER A 282 -18.65 13.14 -3.35
C SER A 282 -19.19 11.71 -3.41
N GLY A 283 -18.78 10.92 -4.42
CA GLY A 283 -19.44 9.66 -4.77
C GLY A 283 -18.83 8.39 -4.15
N LYS A 284 -17.51 8.30 -3.98
CA LYS A 284 -16.87 7.02 -3.60
C LYS A 284 -15.55 7.08 -2.82
N VAL A 285 -14.96 8.25 -2.61
CA VAL A 285 -13.80 8.37 -1.72
C VAL A 285 -14.32 8.63 -0.32
N GLY A 286 -14.12 7.69 0.60
CA GLY A 286 -14.45 7.92 2.00
C GLY A 286 -13.66 9.13 2.50
N ALA A 287 -14.25 10.00 3.30
CA ALA A 287 -13.55 11.16 3.87
C ALA A 287 -12.26 10.75 4.63
N ASN A 288 -12.08 9.47 4.96
CA ASN A 288 -10.94 8.94 5.71
C ASN A 288 -10.01 8.06 4.88
N ASP A 289 -10.12 8.05 3.54
CA ASP A 289 -9.21 7.28 2.69
C ASP A 289 -7.84 7.95 2.64
N ILE A 290 -6.82 7.19 3.05
CA ILE A 290 -5.44 7.67 3.25
C ILE A 290 -4.48 6.88 2.35
N VAL A 291 -3.67 7.60 1.58
CA VAL A 291 -2.52 7.08 0.83
C VAL A 291 -1.29 7.17 1.71
N ASN A 292 -0.69 6.03 2.04
CA ASN A 292 0.56 5.98 2.79
C ASN A 292 1.73 5.99 1.81
N GLY A 293 2.46 7.11 1.78
CA GLY A 293 3.76 7.23 1.17
C GLY A 293 4.87 6.70 2.09
N LYS A 294 6.09 6.61 1.56
CA LYS A 294 7.26 6.09 2.29
C LYS A 294 7.59 6.90 3.55
N ASP A 295 7.30 8.20 3.53
CA ASP A 295 7.65 9.15 4.59
C ASP A 295 6.45 9.93 5.17
N ALA A 296 5.25 9.83 4.58
CA ALA A 296 4.04 10.51 5.07
C ALA A 296 2.74 9.91 4.52
N SER A 297 1.64 10.11 5.26
CA SER A 297 0.28 9.69 4.90
C SER A 297 -0.56 10.90 4.45
N TYR A 298 -1.20 10.80 3.28
CA TYR A 298 -2.02 11.87 2.71
C TYR A 298 -3.46 11.42 2.51
N ARG A 299 -4.44 12.27 2.84
CA ARG A 299 -5.84 11.98 2.50
C ARG A 299 -6.05 12.15 1.01
N VAL A 300 -6.74 11.18 0.39
CA VAL A 300 -7.03 11.19 -1.05
C VAL A 300 -7.75 12.47 -1.46
N THR A 301 -8.64 12.99 -0.61
CA THR A 301 -9.36 14.25 -0.86
C THR A 301 -8.45 15.48 -0.89
N ASP A 302 -7.37 15.48 -0.11
CA ASP A 302 -6.44 16.60 -0.04
C ASP A 302 -5.48 16.57 -1.24
N LEU A 303 -5.08 15.38 -1.68
CA LEU A 303 -4.32 15.18 -2.92
C LEU A 303 -5.11 15.60 -4.16
N LEU A 304 -6.39 15.22 -4.25
CA LEU A 304 -7.26 15.61 -5.37
C LEU A 304 -7.47 17.13 -5.45
N LYS A 305 -7.65 17.79 -4.30
CA LYS A 305 -7.73 19.26 -4.22
C LYS A 305 -6.39 19.92 -4.58
N TRP A 306 -5.27 19.31 -4.21
CA TRP A 306 -3.95 19.82 -4.51
C TRP A 306 -3.61 19.71 -6.01
N VAL A 307 -3.92 18.58 -6.64
CA VAL A 307 -3.80 18.39 -8.09
C VAL A 307 -4.69 19.37 -8.85
N ALA A 308 -5.95 19.55 -8.42
CA ALA A 308 -6.84 20.56 -8.99
C ALA A 308 -6.25 21.98 -8.87
N GLY A 309 -5.71 22.35 -7.71
CA GLY A 309 -5.06 23.65 -7.49
C GLY A 309 -3.73 23.84 -8.25
N GLY A 310 -3.01 22.75 -8.55
CA GLY A 310 -1.82 22.76 -9.40
C GLY A 310 -2.15 22.98 -10.88
N LEU A 311 -3.19 22.31 -11.38
CA LEU A 311 -3.74 22.49 -12.73
C LEU A 311 -4.33 23.89 -12.95
N GLU A 312 -5.02 24.44 -11.94
CA GLU A 312 -5.52 25.82 -11.99
C GLU A 312 -4.37 26.85 -12.11
N LYS A 313 -3.20 26.54 -11.56
CA LYS A 313 -2.01 27.41 -11.62
C LYS A 313 -1.14 27.17 -12.86
N SER A 314 -1.25 26.01 -13.52
CA SER A 314 -0.43 25.69 -14.70
C SER A 314 -0.93 26.34 -16.01
N ASN A 315 -2.12 26.98 -16.00
CA ASN A 315 -2.63 27.72 -17.15
C ASN A 315 -2.05 29.14 -17.30
N SER A 316 -1.15 29.59 -16.42
CA SER A 316 -0.23 30.69 -16.77
C SER A 316 1.02 30.08 -17.39
N VAL A 317 1.13 30.15 -18.71
CA VAL A 317 2.34 29.79 -19.45
C VAL A 317 3.52 30.47 -18.74
N ASN A 318 4.47 29.66 -18.24
CA ASN A 318 5.65 30.05 -17.44
C ASN A 318 5.51 29.94 -15.90
N TYR A 319 5.10 28.77 -15.36
CA TYR A 319 5.22 28.46 -13.94
C TYR A 319 6.48 27.62 -13.64
N PRO A 320 7.49 28.14 -12.91
CA PRO A 320 8.74 27.44 -12.59
C PRO A 320 8.58 26.14 -11.79
N GLY A 321 7.38 25.86 -11.28
CA GLY A 321 7.04 24.65 -10.53
C GLY A 321 6.39 23.52 -11.33
N LEU A 322 6.25 23.66 -12.65
CA LEU A 322 5.62 22.64 -13.49
C LEU A 322 6.39 21.31 -13.46
N ASP A 323 7.72 21.38 -13.41
CA ASP A 323 8.59 20.20 -13.27
C ASP A 323 8.38 19.44 -11.95
N TYR A 324 8.09 20.16 -10.86
CA TYR A 324 7.77 19.54 -9.56
C TYR A 324 6.42 18.85 -9.58
N ILE A 325 5.40 19.48 -10.17
CA ILE A 325 4.06 18.87 -10.31
C ILE A 325 4.14 17.60 -11.18
N ILE A 326 4.92 17.61 -12.26
CA ILE A 326 5.13 16.43 -13.12
C ILE A 326 5.91 15.34 -12.37
N SER A 327 6.95 15.70 -11.62
CA SER A 327 7.73 14.77 -10.79
C SER A 327 6.87 14.10 -9.71
N ASP A 328 6.05 14.87 -9.02
CA ASP A 328 5.21 14.38 -7.92
C ASP A 328 4.05 13.50 -8.45
N VAL A 329 3.50 13.83 -9.63
CA VAL A 329 2.54 12.95 -10.34
C VAL A 329 3.21 11.65 -10.78
N TYR A 330 4.49 11.68 -11.17
CA TYR A 330 5.29 10.49 -11.48
C TYR A 330 5.60 9.63 -10.24
N GLU A 331 5.87 10.23 -9.09
CA GLU A 331 6.03 9.50 -7.82
C GLU A 331 4.72 8.90 -7.32
N MET A 332 3.60 9.62 -7.48
CA MET A 332 2.24 9.11 -7.22
C MET A 332 1.91 7.92 -8.14
N PHE A 333 2.28 7.99 -9.42
CA PHE A 333 2.18 6.89 -10.39
C PHE A 333 2.96 5.65 -9.94
N ASN A 334 4.20 5.81 -9.48
CA ASN A 334 5.02 4.68 -9.01
C ASN A 334 4.46 4.07 -7.71
N ALA A 335 3.94 4.90 -6.80
CA ALA A 335 3.31 4.43 -5.56
C ALA A 335 2.02 3.63 -5.86
N LEU A 336 1.15 4.11 -6.74
CA LEU A 336 -0.08 3.41 -7.14
C LEU A 336 0.23 2.07 -7.85
N CYS A 337 1.23 2.04 -8.74
CA CYS A 337 1.70 0.80 -9.38
C CYS A 337 2.25 -0.22 -8.37
N SER A 338 2.86 0.21 -7.26
CA SER A 338 3.38 -0.67 -6.21
C SER A 338 2.29 -1.39 -5.38
N TYR A 339 1.06 -0.86 -5.42
CA TYR A 339 -0.14 -1.48 -4.82
C TYR A 339 -0.92 -2.35 -5.82
N GLY A 340 -0.32 -2.71 -6.97
CA GLY A 340 -0.91 -3.64 -7.94
C GLY A 340 -1.89 -3.00 -8.94
N PHE A 341 -2.02 -1.68 -8.96
CA PHE A 341 -2.78 -0.98 -10.00
C PHE A 341 -1.98 -0.97 -11.31
N GLN A 342 -2.29 -1.88 -12.23
CA GLN A 342 -1.67 -1.89 -13.56
C GLN A 342 -2.33 -0.87 -14.52
N GLU A 343 -1.48 0.07 -14.94
CA GLU A 343 -1.52 0.90 -16.15
C GLU A 343 -2.58 2.02 -16.27
N PRO A 344 -2.11 3.28 -16.19
CA PRO A 344 -2.57 4.35 -17.07
C PRO A 344 -1.41 4.81 -17.95
N ILE A 345 -0.90 3.90 -18.79
CA ILE A 345 0.13 4.19 -19.81
C ILE A 345 -0.27 5.37 -20.71
N GLU A 346 -1.57 5.57 -20.95
CA GLU A 346 -2.12 6.66 -21.75
C GLU A 346 -1.98 8.04 -21.09
N VAL A 347 -2.14 8.15 -19.76
CA VAL A 347 -2.02 9.42 -19.02
C VAL A 347 -0.55 9.86 -18.97
N VAL A 348 0.35 8.92 -18.70
CA VAL A 348 1.80 9.16 -18.73
C VAL A 348 2.30 9.51 -20.13
N LYS A 349 1.81 8.83 -21.18
CA LYS A 349 2.13 9.19 -22.58
C LYS A 349 1.64 10.59 -22.95
N THR A 350 0.40 10.94 -22.56
CA THR A 350 -0.18 12.26 -22.83
C THR A 350 0.61 13.37 -22.13
N VAL A 351 1.02 13.15 -20.88
CA VAL A 351 1.84 14.11 -20.11
C VAL A 351 3.27 14.21 -20.66
N ALA A 352 3.87 13.11 -21.10
CA ALA A 352 5.19 13.10 -21.73
C ALA A 352 5.19 13.79 -23.11
N GLU A 353 4.12 13.64 -23.90
CA GLU A 353 3.95 14.35 -25.17
C GLU A 353 3.74 15.85 -24.98
N LEU A 354 2.98 16.25 -23.95
CA LEU A 354 2.81 17.66 -23.57
C LEU A 354 4.13 18.29 -23.11
N LYS A 355 4.96 17.56 -22.33
CA LYS A 355 6.31 18.00 -21.97
C LYS A 355 7.19 18.20 -23.20
N LYS A 356 7.17 17.25 -24.13
CA LYS A 356 7.96 17.31 -25.37
C LYS A 356 7.52 18.45 -26.30
N GLN A 357 6.24 18.82 -26.28
CA GLN A 357 5.73 19.99 -27.02
C GLN A 357 6.08 21.31 -26.34
N ALA A 358 6.14 21.34 -25.00
CA ALA A 358 6.55 22.51 -24.23
C ALA A 358 8.06 22.79 -24.31
N GLU A 359 8.90 21.76 -24.43
CA GLU A 359 10.36 21.90 -24.59
C GLU A 359 10.80 22.28 -26.02
N ASN A 360 9.91 22.13 -27.01
CA ASN A 360 10.18 22.42 -28.43
C ASN A 360 9.46 23.68 -28.96
N LYS A 361 8.84 24.46 -28.07
CA LYS A 361 8.45 25.85 -28.31
C LYS A 361 9.42 26.75 -27.54
#